data_AF-A0A2E5HY06-F1
#
_entry.id   AF-A0A2E5HY06-F1
#
_cell.length_a   1.000
_cell.length_b   1.000
_cell.length_c   1.000
_cell.angle_alpha   90.00
_cell.angle_beta   90.00
_cell.angle_gamma   90.00
#
_symmetry.space_group_name_H-M   'P 1'
#
loop_
_entity.id
_entity.type
_entity.pdbx_description
1 polymer ?
#
loop_
_entity_poly.entity_id
_entity_poly.type
_entity_poly.pdbx_seq_one_letter_code
_entity_poly.pdbx_strand_id
1 'polypeptide(L)'
;MALLGSNSLVNCPRCKQRITVDIDQILDVAVDKDIKQRLLSGNINIIDCPLCSFHGMATTPIIYHDPEKELLLTYTPAELNIPLPDKEQLFGALTRTIVN
;
A
#
# COMPACT_ATOMS: atom_id res chain seq x y z
N MET A 1 -12.38 11.40 -2.59
CA MET A 1 -11.44 11.58 -1.45
C MET A 1 -11.44 10.23 -0.73
N ALA A 2 -10.48 9.34 -0.97
CA ALA A 2 -9.10 9.52 -0.56
C ALA A 2 -8.12 8.74 -1.46
N LEU A 3 -7.29 9.47 -2.21
CA LEU A 3 -5.87 9.12 -2.29
C LEU A 3 -5.32 9.54 -0.93
N LEU A 4 -5.13 8.60 -0.02
CA LEU A 4 -4.33 8.85 1.17
C LEU A 4 -3.01 8.11 0.98
N GLY A 5 -2.22 8.66 0.06
CA GLY A 5 -0.77 8.60 0.18
C GLY A 5 -0.46 9.23 1.51
N SER A 6 -0.31 8.39 2.53
CA SER A 6 0.01 8.86 3.86
C SER A 6 1.52 8.98 3.94
N ASN A 7 1.99 10.18 4.27
CA ASN A 7 3.40 10.41 4.58
C ASN A 7 3.77 9.53 5.76
N SER A 8 4.40 8.40 5.46
CA SER A 8 4.64 7.31 6.38
C SER A 8 6.13 7.19 6.64
N LEU A 9 6.50 7.04 7.91
CA LEU A 9 7.87 6.71 8.30
C LEU A 9 8.09 5.22 8.14
N VAL A 10 8.93 4.83 7.19
CA VAL A 10 9.31 3.43 6.95
C VAL A 10 10.81 3.24 7.12
N ASN A 11 11.22 2.02 7.45
CA ASN A 11 12.63 1.66 7.44
C ASN A 11 13.04 1.27 6.01
N CYS A 12 14.08 1.90 5.46
CA CYS A 12 14.64 1.49 4.18
C CYS A 12 15.06 0.00 4.24
N PRO A 13 14.62 -0.87 3.32
CA PRO A 13 14.96 -2.30 3.35
C PRO A 13 16.47 -2.57 3.32
N ARG A 14 17.24 -1.70 2.65
CA ARG A 14 18.70 -1.82 2.48
C ARG A 14 19.49 -1.27 3.67
N CYS A 15 19.36 0.02 3.99
CA CYS A 15 20.20 0.65 5.02
C CYS A 15 19.53 0.78 6.40
N LYS A 16 18.26 0.36 6.53
CA LYS A 16 17.44 0.40 7.76
C LYS A 16 17.16 1.80 8.32
N GLN A 17 17.63 2.86 7.68
CA GLN A 17 17.32 4.23 8.08
C GLN A 17 15.84 4.52 7.91
N ARG A 18 15.29 5.29 8.86
CA ARG A 18 13.91 5.79 8.78
C ARG A 18 13.84 6.91 7.75
N ILE A 19 12.93 6.76 6.80
CA ILE A 19 12.68 7.74 5.75
C ILE A 19 11.17 7.94 5.62
N THR A 20 10.78 9.16 5.25
CA THR A 20 9.38 9.47 4.94
C THR A 20 9.13 9.11 3.48
N VAL A 21 8.07 8.35 3.23
CA VAL A 21 7.59 7.97 1.90
C VAL A 21 6.08 8.09 1.86
N ASP A 22 5.53 8.39 0.68
CA ASP A 22 4.10 8.35 0.46
C ASP A 22 3.66 6.90 0.25
N ILE A 23 2.77 6.41 1.11
CA ILE A 23 2.23 5.05 1.03
C ILE A 23 0.72 5.10 0.83
N ASP A 24 0.28 4.52 -0.29
CA ASP A 24 -1.10 4.18 -0.58
C ASP A 24 -1.41 2.76 -0.08
N GLN A 25 -2.25 2.64 0.94
CA GLN A 25 -2.76 1.34 1.41
C GLN A 25 -4.07 0.94 0.73
N ILE A 26 -4.77 1.88 0.10
CA ILE A 26 -6.02 1.66 -0.63
C ILE A 26 -5.82 2.12 -2.06
N LEU A 27 -5.89 1.15 -2.96
CA LEU A 27 -5.71 1.31 -4.39
C LEU A 27 -7.10 1.25 -5.05
N ASP A 28 -7.80 2.38 -5.07
CA ASP A 28 -9.18 2.47 -5.56
C ASP A 28 -9.25 3.01 -6.99
N VAL A 29 -9.76 2.20 -7.92
CA VAL A 29 -9.89 2.52 -9.34
C VAL A 29 -10.89 3.66 -9.60
N ALA A 30 -11.90 3.83 -8.75
CA ALA A 30 -12.83 4.95 -8.88
C ALA A 30 -12.20 6.29 -8.49
N VAL A 31 -11.15 6.27 -7.67
CA VAL A 31 -10.40 7.46 -7.26
C VAL A 31 -9.25 7.74 -8.23
N ASP A 32 -8.49 6.70 -8.61
CA ASP A 32 -7.40 6.78 -9.57
C ASP A 32 -7.52 5.68 -10.63
N LYS A 33 -7.92 6.07 -11.84
CA LYS A 33 -8.15 5.15 -12.96
C LYS A 33 -6.87 4.45 -13.44
N ASP A 34 -5.70 5.02 -13.19
CA ASP A 34 -4.42 4.47 -13.62
C ASP A 34 -3.81 3.53 -12.57
N ILE A 35 -4.39 3.45 -11.36
CA ILE A 35 -3.82 2.67 -10.25
C ILE A 35 -3.64 1.19 -10.59
N LYS A 36 -4.54 0.65 -11.41
CA LYS A 36 -4.44 -0.74 -11.88
C LYS A 36 -3.18 -0.94 -12.73
N GLN A 37 -2.89 -0.03 -13.66
CA GLN A 37 -1.70 -0.14 -14.49
C GLN A 37 -0.43 0.05 -13.66
N ARG A 38 -0.44 0.98 -12.70
CA ARG A 38 0.67 1.18 -11.75
C ARG A 38 0.91 -0.07 -10.89
N LEU A 39 -0.14 -0.67 -10.33
CA LEU A 39 -0.06 -1.91 -9.57
C LEU A 39 0.51 -3.05 -10.42
N LEU A 40 -0.02 -3.27 -11.63
CA LEU A 40 0.42 -4.36 -12.51
C LEU A 40 1.85 -4.18 -13.04
N SER A 41 2.35 -2.96 -13.11
CA SER A 41 3.74 -2.65 -13.48
C SER A 41 4.69 -2.60 -12.29
N GLY A 42 4.20 -2.81 -11.06
CA GLY A 42 5.00 -2.71 -9.84
C GLY A 42 5.40 -1.28 -9.46
N ASN A 43 4.74 -0.27 -10.03
CA ASN A 43 5.02 1.15 -9.82
C ASN A 43 4.08 1.78 -8.77
N ILE A 44 3.94 1.11 -7.63
CA ILE A 44 3.20 1.59 -6.47
C ILE A 44 4.09 1.60 -5.23
N ASN A 45 3.84 2.54 -4.31
CA ASN A 45 4.55 2.64 -3.04
C ASN A 45 6.08 2.56 -3.20
N ILE A 46 6.63 3.27 -4.19
CA ILE A 46 8.07 3.24 -4.49
C ILE A 46 8.85 4.00 -3.42
N ILE A 47 9.87 3.35 -2.88
CA ILE A 47 10.83 3.93 -1.96
C ILE A 47 12.04 4.40 -2.78
N ASP A 48 12.29 5.70 -2.76
CA ASP A 48 13.55 6.31 -3.18
C ASP A 48 14.35 6.72 -1.95
N CYS A 49 15.31 5.89 -1.54
CA CYS A 49 16.10 6.17 -0.34
C CYS A 49 17.28 7.11 -0.65
N PRO A 50 17.29 8.35 -0.12
CA PRO A 50 18.33 9.33 -0.43
C PRO A 50 19.69 8.99 0.22
N LEU A 51 19.72 8.02 1.14
CA LEU A 51 20.91 7.68 1.93
C LEU A 51 21.71 6.52 1.35
N CYS A 52 21.09 5.60 0.61
CA CYS A 52 21.75 4.39 0.10
C CYS A 52 21.37 3.99 -1.32
N SER A 53 20.66 4.87 -2.04
CA SER A 53 20.21 4.64 -3.42
C SER A 53 19.38 3.36 -3.60
N PHE A 54 18.65 2.95 -2.54
CA PHE A 54 17.64 1.91 -2.68
C PHE A 54 16.46 2.49 -3.46
N HIS A 55 16.06 1.77 -4.50
CA HIS A 55 14.88 2.05 -5.32
C HIS A 55 14.07 0.76 -5.43
N GLY A 56 12.83 0.78 -4.96
CA GLY A 56 11.95 -0.39 -5.01
C GLY A 56 10.68 -0.23 -4.17
N MET A 57 9.74 -1.15 -4.34
CA MET A 57 8.45 -1.08 -3.63
C MET A 57 8.60 -1.21 -2.11
N ALA A 58 7.78 -0.48 -1.37
CA ALA A 58 7.61 -0.63 0.05
C ALA A 58 6.91 -1.95 0.37
N THR A 59 7.37 -2.62 1.42
CA THR A 59 6.70 -3.80 1.96
C THR A 59 5.54 -3.36 2.85
N THR A 60 4.35 -3.21 2.26
CA THR A 60 3.13 -2.79 2.97
C THR A 60 1.93 -3.65 2.55
N PRO A 61 0.98 -3.94 3.45
CA PRO A 61 -0.32 -4.46 3.05
C PRO A 61 -1.08 -3.45 2.20
N ILE A 62 -1.86 -3.93 1.24
CA ILE A 62 -2.69 -3.11 0.35
C ILE A 62 -4.09 -3.72 0.17
N ILE A 63 -5.08 -2.86 -0.07
CA ILE A 63 -6.38 -3.20 -0.64
C ILE A 63 -6.43 -2.66 -2.07
N TYR A 64 -6.82 -3.50 -3.03
CA TYR A 64 -7.24 -3.06 -4.35
C TYR A 64 -8.76 -3.09 -4.45
N HIS A 65 -9.36 -2.01 -4.91
CA HIS A 65 -10.80 -1.87 -5.06
C HIS A 65 -11.16 -1.41 -6.48
N ASP A 66 -12.03 -2.17 -7.16
CA ASP A 66 -12.57 -1.87 -8.49
C ASP A 66 -14.10 -2.02 -8.43
N PRO A 67 -14.83 -0.92 -8.17
CA PRO A 67 -16.27 -1.00 -7.95
C PRO A 67 -17.05 -1.37 -9.21
N GLU A 68 -16.55 -1.02 -10.40
CA GLU A 68 -17.20 -1.41 -11.67
C GLU A 68 -17.20 -2.94 -11.87
N LYS A 69 -16.27 -3.63 -11.21
CA LYS A 69 -16.13 -5.10 -11.27
C LYS A 69 -16.56 -5.80 -10.00
N GLU A 70 -17.13 -5.06 -9.05
CA GLU A 70 -17.49 -5.56 -7.71
C GLU A 70 -16.30 -6.31 -7.05
N LEU A 71 -15.08 -5.81 -7.25
CA LEU A 71 -13.86 -6.51 -6.87
C LEU A 71 -13.14 -5.79 -5.73
N LEU A 72 -12.87 -6.54 -4.65
CA LEU A 72 -12.02 -6.11 -3.54
C LEU A 72 -10.99 -7.20 -3.24
N LEU A 73 -9.72 -6.87 -3.41
CA LEU A 73 -8.60 -7.78 -3.19
C LEU A 73 -7.73 -7.26 -2.05
N THR A 74 -7.28 -8.16 -1.19
CA THR A 74 -6.32 -7.84 -0.13
C THR A 74 -5.01 -8.57 -0.41
N TYR A 75 -3.90 -7.89 -0.17
CA TYR A 75 -2.57 -8.49 -0.24
C TYR A 75 -1.77 -8.11 0.99
N THR A 76 -1.10 -9.10 1.58
CA THR A 76 -0.17 -8.92 2.70
C THR A 76 1.15 -9.56 2.31
N PRO A 77 2.25 -8.79 2.22
CA PRO A 77 3.57 -9.37 2.04
C PRO A 77 3.90 -10.35 3.17
N ALA A 78 4.38 -11.55 2.82
CA ALA A 78 4.65 -12.61 3.79
C ALA A 78 5.77 -12.22 4.77
N GLU A 79 6.70 -11.38 4.34
CA GLU A 79 7.86 -10.94 5.10
C GLU A 79 7.48 -10.07 6.32
N LEU A 80 6.27 -9.51 6.34
CA LEU A 80 5.77 -8.73 7.47
C LEU A 80 5.37 -9.61 8.66
N ASN A 81 5.18 -10.92 8.44
CA ASN A 81 4.84 -11.89 9.50
C ASN A 81 3.67 -11.44 10.40
N ILE A 82 2.67 -10.76 9.82
CA ILE A 82 1.51 -10.23 10.56
C ILE A 82 0.62 -11.39 11.00
N PRO A 83 0.32 -11.55 12.31
CA PRO A 83 -0.65 -12.54 12.79
C PRO A 83 -2.03 -12.36 12.18
N LEU A 84 -2.78 -13.47 12.02
CA LEU A 84 -4.11 -13.43 11.43
C LEU A 84 -5.08 -12.43 12.11
N PRO A 85 -5.18 -12.36 13.45
CA PRO A 85 -6.07 -11.40 14.10
C PRO A 85 -5.73 -9.94 13.78
N ASP A 86 -4.44 -9.60 13.77
CA ASP A 86 -3.97 -8.25 13.45
C ASP A 86 -4.24 -7.90 11.99
N LYS A 87 -4.09 -8.89 11.09
CA LYS A 87 -4.42 -8.77 9.68
C LYS A 87 -5.91 -8.49 9.46
N GLU A 88 -6.77 -9.22 10.17
CA GLU A 88 -8.24 -9.02 10.13
C GLU A 88 -8.63 -7.63 10.64
N GLN A 89 -8.03 -7.19 11.76
CA GLN A 89 -8.27 -5.86 12.30
C GLN A 89 -7.82 -4.75 11.33
N LEU A 90 -6.64 -4.89 10.73
CA LEU A 90 -6.09 -3.95 9.76
C LEU A 90 -7.00 -3.81 8.54
N PHE A 91 -7.34 -4.93 7.88
CA PHE A 91 -8.19 -4.88 6.70
C PHE A 91 -9.63 -4.47 7.04
N GLY A 92 -10.15 -4.85 8.21
CA GLY A 92 -11.44 -4.35 8.68
C GLY A 92 -11.48 -2.83 8.77
N ALA A 93 -10.39 -2.20 9.23
CA ALA A 93 -10.28 -0.74 9.27
C ALA A 93 -10.23 -0.10 7.88
N LEU A 94 -9.41 -0.65 6.97
CA LEU A 94 -9.27 -0.14 5.60
C LEU A 94 -10.54 -0.36 4.76
N THR A 95 -11.24 -1.49 4.90
CA THR A 95 -12.50 -1.72 4.17
C THR A 95 -13.59 -0.73 4.59
N ARG A 96 -13.63 -0.34 5.86
CA ARG A 96 -14.61 0.66 6.34
C ARG A 96 -14.44 2.03 5.70
N THR A 97 -13.26 2.38 5.20
CA THR A 97 -13.06 3.67 4.49
C THR A 97 -13.46 3.62 3.03
N ILE A 98 -13.75 2.44 2.50
CA ILE A 98 -14.19 2.22 1.11
C ILE A 98 -15.72 2.14 1.04
N VAL A 99 -16.33 1.49 2.03
CA VAL A 99 -17.78 1.19 2.04
C VAL A 99 -18.62 2.32 2.63
N ASN A 100 -18.05 3.18 3.48
CA ASN A 100 -18.75 4.31 4.12
C ASN A 100 -18.42 5.63 3.44
#